data_AF-A0A165F6N0-F1
#
_entry.id   AF-A0A165F6N0-F1
#
_cell.length_a   1.000
_cell.length_b   1.000
_cell.length_c   1.000
_cell.angle_alpha   90.00
_cell.angle_beta   90.00
_cell.angle_gamma   90.00
#
_symmetry.space_group_name_H-M   'P 1'
#
loop_
_entity.id
_entity.type
_entity.pdbx_description
1 polymer ?
#
loop_
_entity_poly.entity_id
_entity_poly.type
_entity_poly.pdbx_seq_one_letter_code
_entity_poly.pdbx_strand_id
1 'polypeptide(L)'
;VAENVLGEEWSAQVHAQLKKPPRQSAHSADKTIDEILITMGEVDDLQQEAKKIRLALRKAHKMPESDALELKRRGEVIVEELATAKDSIAKLHDALGTEQCRRLESMRGDAYLRARMNARALRSTIRHALQAHKFERRKLERAYRNQIMRELCHAKDHAQTKDLVHRREKTITAQVKKFNTLVDHMATLARQGKKPTGRAPLPRKLDPKKLFRLDVDDEIWQDDPGLGQQNDGEVARWQIDPQVKRGIIALLEKRRCTEE
;
A
#
# COMPACT_ATOMS: atom_id res chain seq x y z
N VAL A 1 -20.34 -13.30 13.82
CA VAL A 1 -18.99 -13.62 13.31
C VAL A 1 -18.35 -14.58 14.28
N ALA A 2 -17.78 -15.69 13.81
CA ALA A 2 -17.15 -16.68 14.69
C ALA A 2 -15.87 -16.13 15.35
N GLU A 3 -15.51 -16.67 16.52
CA GLU A 3 -14.40 -16.17 17.35
C GLU A 3 -13.03 -16.31 16.66
N ASN A 4 -12.81 -17.40 15.92
CA ASN A 4 -11.60 -17.62 15.12
C ASN A 4 -11.43 -16.55 14.03
N VAL A 5 -12.51 -16.25 13.29
CA VAL A 5 -12.52 -15.21 12.25
C VAL A 5 -12.22 -13.84 12.84
N LEU A 6 -12.78 -13.52 14.02
CA LEU A 6 -12.46 -12.26 14.71
C LEU A 6 -10.99 -12.18 15.15
N GLY A 7 -10.40 -13.32 15.55
CA GLY A 7 -8.97 -13.40 15.88
C GLY A 7 -8.05 -13.19 14.68
N GLU A 8 -8.43 -13.72 13.51
CA GLU A 8 -7.72 -13.49 12.23
C GLU A 8 -7.83 -12.02 11.81
N GLU A 9 -9.03 -11.44 11.86
CA GLU A 9 -9.26 -10.02 11.54
C GLU A 9 -8.50 -9.09 12.49
N TRP A 10 -8.42 -9.43 13.79
CA TRP A 10 -7.58 -8.70 14.74
C TRP A 10 -6.09 -8.79 14.41
N SER A 11 -5.60 -9.98 14.07
CA SER A 11 -4.21 -10.18 13.65
C SER A 11 -3.89 -9.41 12.38
N ALA A 12 -4.81 -9.41 11.41
CA ALA A 12 -4.71 -8.64 10.18
C ALA A 12 -4.71 -7.13 10.46
N GLN A 13 -5.54 -6.67 11.39
CA GLN A 13 -5.55 -5.28 11.86
C GLN A 13 -4.20 -4.88 12.46
N VAL A 14 -3.66 -5.67 13.40
CA VAL A 14 -2.36 -5.40 14.04
C VAL A 14 -1.25 -5.39 13.01
N HIS A 15 -1.21 -6.37 12.11
CA HIS A 15 -0.21 -6.44 11.06
C HIS A 15 -0.27 -5.21 10.13
N ALA A 16 -1.47 -4.81 9.72
CA ALA A 16 -1.67 -3.61 8.90
C ALA A 16 -1.22 -2.33 9.61
N GLN A 17 -1.52 -2.20 10.92
CA GLN A 17 -1.14 -1.02 11.72
C GLN A 17 0.36 -0.95 12.03
N LEU A 18 1.04 -2.10 12.15
CA LEU A 18 2.47 -2.17 12.40
C LEU A 18 3.33 -2.07 11.13
N LYS A 19 2.71 -2.19 9.94
CA LYS A 19 3.41 -2.08 8.66
C LYS A 19 4.03 -0.68 8.54
N LYS A 20 5.36 -0.64 8.43
CA LYS A 20 6.07 0.64 8.27
C LYS A 20 5.76 1.23 6.89
N PRO A 21 5.52 2.55 6.80
CA PRO A 21 5.27 3.19 5.52
C PRO A 21 6.51 3.08 4.62
N PRO A 22 6.30 3.05 3.28
CA PRO A 22 7.39 2.91 2.32
C PRO A 22 8.36 4.08 2.42
N ARG A 23 9.66 3.79 2.31
CA ARG A 23 10.74 4.79 2.41
C ARG A 23 11.29 5.13 1.03
N GLN A 24 11.77 6.36 0.90
CA GLN A 24 12.53 6.78 -0.28
C GLN A 24 13.88 6.06 -0.31
N SER A 25 14.36 5.75 -1.51
CA SER A 25 15.67 5.12 -1.73
C SER A 25 16.28 5.58 -3.04
N ALA A 26 17.61 5.67 -3.07
CA ALA A 26 18.37 5.93 -4.29
C ALA A 26 18.19 4.81 -5.33
N HIS A 27 17.96 3.58 -4.87
CA HIS A 27 17.80 2.39 -5.71
C HIS A 27 16.35 1.90 -5.73
N SER A 28 15.38 2.77 -5.41
CA SER A 28 13.96 2.37 -5.37
C SER A 28 13.47 1.86 -6.73
N ALA A 29 13.83 2.55 -7.81
CA ALA A 29 13.49 2.12 -9.16
C ALA A 29 14.21 0.83 -9.57
N ASP A 30 15.52 0.73 -9.28
CA ASP A 30 16.32 -0.46 -9.61
C ASP A 30 15.78 -1.70 -8.89
N LYS A 31 15.41 -1.59 -7.61
CA LYS A 31 14.79 -2.68 -6.84
C LYS A 31 13.46 -3.15 -7.45
N THR A 32 12.62 -2.21 -7.89
CA THR A 32 11.35 -2.56 -8.56
C THR A 32 11.61 -3.21 -9.92
N ILE A 33 12.64 -2.78 -10.65
CA ILE A 33 13.06 -3.44 -11.89
C ILE A 33 13.52 -4.88 -11.60
N ASP A 34 14.34 -5.08 -10.57
CA ASP A 34 14.83 -6.41 -10.17
C ASP A 34 13.67 -7.34 -9.77
N GLU A 35 12.71 -6.82 -9.01
CA GLU A 35 11.50 -7.54 -8.63
C GLU A 35 10.68 -7.97 -9.85
N ILE A 36 10.49 -7.08 -10.84
CA ILE A 36 9.81 -7.44 -12.09
C ILE A 36 10.56 -8.55 -12.82
N LEU A 37 11.89 -8.44 -12.94
CA LEU A 37 12.69 -9.45 -13.66
C LEU A 37 12.62 -10.82 -12.97
N ILE A 38 12.65 -10.85 -11.64
CA ILE A 38 12.49 -12.08 -10.86
C ILE A 38 11.10 -12.68 -11.10
N THR A 39 10.03 -11.89 -10.95
CA THR A 39 8.65 -12.39 -11.15
C THR A 39 8.39 -12.81 -12.60
N MET A 40 9.05 -12.18 -13.59
CA MET A 40 9.00 -12.64 -14.99
C MET A 40 9.62 -14.03 -15.14
N GLY A 41 10.76 -14.29 -14.50
CA GLY A 41 11.37 -15.62 -14.46
C GLY A 41 10.46 -16.66 -13.81
N GLU A 42 9.83 -16.32 -12.68
CA GLU A 42 8.84 -17.18 -12.00
C GLU A 42 7.64 -17.50 -12.91
N VAL A 43 7.14 -16.51 -13.65
CA VAL A 43 6.06 -16.70 -14.62
C VAL A 43 6.48 -17.65 -15.74
N ASP A 44 7.71 -17.54 -16.24
CA ASP A 44 8.22 -18.44 -17.29
C ASP A 44 8.33 -19.88 -16.78
N ASP A 45 8.83 -20.08 -15.56
CA ASP A 45 8.92 -21.39 -14.91
C ASP A 45 7.53 -22.01 -14.68
N LEU A 46 6.60 -21.23 -14.13
CA LEU A 46 5.21 -21.65 -13.92
C LEU A 46 4.51 -21.97 -15.26
N GLN A 47 4.80 -21.23 -16.33
CA GLN A 47 4.29 -21.52 -17.67
C GLN A 47 4.84 -22.83 -18.23
N GLN A 48 6.13 -23.11 -18.01
CA GLN A 48 6.73 -24.39 -18.41
C GLN A 48 6.10 -25.55 -17.63
N GLU A 49 5.90 -25.40 -16.33
CA GLU A 49 5.28 -26.42 -15.50
C GLU A 49 3.81 -26.65 -15.89
N ALA A 50 3.05 -25.58 -16.14
CA ALA A 50 1.69 -25.67 -16.66
C ALA A 50 1.63 -26.41 -18.00
N LYS A 51 2.60 -26.20 -18.90
CA LYS A 51 2.70 -26.93 -20.17
C LYS A 51 2.96 -28.42 -19.94
N LYS A 52 3.85 -28.79 -19.00
CA LYS A 52 4.14 -30.19 -18.66
C LYS A 52 2.90 -30.88 -18.08
N ILE A 53 2.19 -30.24 -17.15
CA ILE A 53 0.95 -30.78 -16.57
C ILE A 53 -0.11 -30.97 -17.66
N ARG A 54 -0.30 -29.98 -18.54
CA ARG A 54 -1.23 -30.11 -19.68
C ARG A 54 -0.86 -31.28 -20.60
N LEU A 55 0.43 -31.52 -20.84
CA LEU A 55 0.89 -32.66 -21.63
C LEU A 55 0.67 -34.00 -20.92
N ALA A 56 0.89 -34.05 -19.60
CA ALA A 56 0.64 -35.23 -18.78
C ALA A 56 -0.86 -35.58 -18.74
N LEU A 57 -1.73 -34.58 -18.59
CA LEU A 57 -3.19 -34.75 -18.61
C LEU A 57 -3.73 -35.25 -19.96
N ARG A 58 -3.06 -34.97 -21.10
CA ARG A 58 -3.42 -35.60 -22.39
C ARG A 58 -3.22 -37.13 -22.37
N LYS A 59 -2.33 -37.62 -21.51
CA LYS A 59 -2.07 -39.05 -21.28
C LYS A 59 -2.85 -39.58 -20.07
N ALA A 60 -3.88 -38.86 -19.59
CA ALA A 60 -4.65 -39.22 -18.40
C ALA A 60 -5.32 -40.61 -18.48
N HIS A 61 -5.63 -41.10 -19.69
CA HIS A 61 -6.17 -42.46 -19.87
C HIS A 61 -5.18 -43.58 -19.54
N LYS A 62 -3.88 -43.28 -19.39
CA LYS A 62 -2.81 -44.24 -19.07
C LYS A 62 -2.39 -44.24 -17.60
N MET A 63 -2.99 -43.37 -16.77
CA MET A 63 -2.66 -43.23 -15.36
C MET A 63 -3.87 -43.56 -14.49
N PRO A 64 -3.67 -43.99 -13.24
CA PRO A 64 -4.78 -44.21 -12.32
C PRO A 64 -5.53 -42.90 -12.07
N GLU A 65 -6.84 -43.02 -11.84
CA GLU A 65 -7.75 -41.88 -11.69
C GLU A 65 -7.34 -40.93 -10.55
N SER A 66 -6.79 -41.47 -9.47
CA SER A 66 -6.24 -40.71 -8.34
C SER A 66 -5.12 -39.74 -8.78
N ASP A 67 -4.17 -40.23 -9.58
CA ASP A 67 -3.02 -39.45 -10.05
C ASP A 67 -3.46 -38.39 -11.07
N ALA A 68 -4.45 -38.71 -11.91
CA ALA A 68 -5.05 -37.74 -12.84
C ALA A 68 -5.76 -36.60 -12.08
N LEU A 69 -6.45 -36.92 -10.98
CA LEU A 69 -7.12 -35.93 -10.13
C LEU A 69 -6.12 -35.03 -9.40
N GLU A 70 -5.02 -35.59 -8.90
CA GLU A 70 -3.94 -34.82 -8.26
C GLU A 70 -3.24 -33.89 -9.26
N LEU A 71 -2.90 -34.39 -10.45
CA LEU A 71 -2.33 -33.57 -11.53
C LEU A 71 -3.25 -32.43 -11.95
N LYS A 72 -4.57 -32.67 -11.98
CA LYS A 72 -5.56 -31.62 -12.26
C LYS A 72 -5.56 -30.55 -11.18
N ARG A 73 -5.61 -30.93 -9.90
CA ARG A 73 -5.55 -30.00 -8.76
C ARG A 73 -4.27 -29.18 -8.78
N ARG A 74 -3.12 -29.80 -9.04
CA ARG A 74 -1.85 -29.09 -9.19
C ARG A 74 -1.88 -28.11 -10.38
N GLY A 75 -2.51 -28.51 -11.48
CA GLY A 75 -2.72 -27.63 -12.63
C GLY A 75 -3.56 -26.39 -12.31
N GLU A 76 -4.62 -26.54 -11.49
CA GLU A 76 -5.46 -25.44 -11.03
C GLU A 76 -4.65 -24.46 -10.16
N VAL A 77 -3.88 -24.96 -9.19
CA VAL A 77 -2.99 -24.13 -8.34
C VAL A 77 -1.99 -23.33 -9.18
N ILE A 78 -1.32 -23.97 -10.15
CA ILE A 78 -0.34 -23.26 -11.01
C ILE A 78 -1.02 -22.18 -11.86
N VAL A 79 -2.27 -22.39 -12.29
CA VAL A 79 -3.02 -21.37 -13.04
C VAL A 79 -3.35 -20.16 -12.16
N GLU A 80 -3.72 -20.39 -10.90
CA GLU A 80 -3.94 -19.31 -9.92
C GLU A 80 -2.64 -18.56 -9.60
N GLU A 81 -1.54 -19.27 -9.38
CA GLU A 81 -0.20 -18.69 -9.18
C GLU A 81 0.23 -17.86 -10.40
N LEU A 82 0.01 -18.36 -11.62
CA LEU A 82 0.28 -17.61 -12.84
C LEU A 82 -0.56 -16.32 -12.95
N ALA A 83 -1.83 -16.36 -12.55
CA ALA A 83 -2.69 -15.18 -12.57
C ALA A 83 -2.18 -14.12 -11.58
N THR A 84 -1.90 -14.54 -10.34
CA THR A 84 -1.39 -13.63 -9.29
C THR A 84 -0.02 -13.04 -9.62
N ALA A 85 0.90 -13.83 -10.19
CA ALA A 85 2.21 -13.37 -10.61
C ALA A 85 2.13 -12.36 -11.78
N LYS A 86 1.25 -12.60 -12.76
CA LYS A 86 1.00 -11.66 -13.87
C LYS A 86 0.38 -10.34 -13.39
N ASP A 87 -0.56 -10.41 -12.45
CA ASP A 87 -1.14 -9.23 -11.83
C ASP A 87 -0.10 -8.44 -11.03
N SER A 88 0.84 -9.14 -10.36
CA SER A 88 1.97 -8.52 -9.68
C SER A 88 2.86 -7.75 -10.66
N ILE A 89 3.25 -8.38 -11.78
CA ILE A 89 4.03 -7.73 -12.85
C ILE A 89 3.31 -6.49 -13.37
N ALA A 90 2.01 -6.57 -13.64
CA ALA A 90 1.22 -5.43 -14.10
C ALA A 90 1.26 -4.26 -13.09
N LYS A 91 1.06 -4.55 -11.80
CA LYS A 91 1.12 -3.54 -10.72
C LYS A 91 2.50 -2.90 -10.59
N LEU A 92 3.57 -3.68 -10.73
CA LEU A 92 4.94 -3.16 -10.68
C LEU A 92 5.25 -2.27 -11.89
N HIS A 93 4.80 -2.66 -13.09
CA HIS A 93 4.88 -1.83 -14.28
C HIS A 93 4.11 -0.52 -14.14
N ASP A 94 2.90 -0.53 -13.57
CA ASP A 94 2.13 0.69 -13.32
C ASP A 94 2.80 1.61 -12.28
N ALA A 95 3.47 1.02 -11.27
CA ALA A 95 4.24 1.77 -10.30
C ALA A 95 5.42 2.52 -10.94
N LEU A 96 6.18 1.85 -11.83
CA LEU A 96 7.21 2.48 -12.67
C LEU A 96 6.61 3.40 -13.75
N GLY A 97 5.35 3.13 -14.13
CA GLY A 97 4.62 3.60 -15.31
C GLY A 97 5.39 3.47 -16.60
N THR A 98 5.93 2.27 -16.78
CA THR A 98 6.49 1.79 -18.02
C THR A 98 5.53 0.79 -18.63
N GLU A 99 5.50 0.73 -19.96
CA GLU A 99 4.78 -0.36 -20.63
C GLU A 99 5.53 -1.69 -20.44
N GLN A 100 4.79 -2.79 -20.47
CA GLN A 100 5.23 -4.16 -20.17
C GLN A 100 6.35 -4.70 -21.11
N CYS A 101 6.72 -3.96 -22.17
CA CYS A 101 7.62 -4.42 -23.23
C CYS A 101 8.86 -3.53 -23.43
N ARG A 102 9.60 -3.23 -22.36
CA ARG A 102 10.90 -2.54 -22.46
C ARG A 102 12.05 -3.41 -22.00
N ARG A 103 13.25 -3.10 -22.49
CA ARG A 103 14.51 -3.56 -21.91
C ARG A 103 14.67 -2.92 -20.51
N LEU A 104 14.03 -3.51 -19.50
CA LEU A 104 14.05 -3.04 -18.11
C LEU A 104 15.47 -2.82 -17.59
N GLU A 105 16.43 -3.65 -18.02
CA GLU A 105 17.84 -3.51 -17.71
C GLU A 105 18.44 -2.17 -18.14
N SER A 106 18.05 -1.65 -19.32
CA SER A 106 18.53 -0.37 -19.84
C SER A 106 17.96 0.84 -19.07
N MET A 107 16.96 0.62 -18.24
CA MET A 107 16.29 1.65 -17.45
C MET A 107 16.87 1.79 -16.04
N ARG A 108 17.84 0.93 -15.69
CA ARG A 108 18.57 1.04 -14.42
C ARG A 108 19.27 2.39 -14.32
N GLY A 109 19.20 2.98 -13.13
CA GLY A 109 19.80 4.28 -12.86
C GLY A 109 19.06 5.49 -13.44
N ASP A 110 17.93 5.30 -14.13
CA ASP A 110 17.14 6.42 -14.67
C ASP A 110 16.65 7.35 -13.54
N ALA A 111 17.06 8.61 -13.63
CA ALA A 111 16.70 9.65 -12.67
C ALA A 111 15.19 9.90 -12.62
N TYR A 112 14.49 9.75 -13.75
CA TYR A 112 13.04 9.98 -13.80
C TYR A 112 12.28 8.89 -13.03
N LEU A 113 12.62 7.62 -13.26
CA LEU A 113 12.01 6.49 -12.55
C LEU A 113 12.29 6.55 -11.05
N ARG A 114 13.53 6.88 -10.68
CA ARG A 114 13.91 7.09 -9.27
C ARG A 114 13.09 8.20 -8.64
N ALA A 115 12.93 9.34 -9.32
CA ALA A 115 12.13 10.45 -8.82
C ALA A 115 10.66 10.07 -8.65
N ARG A 116 10.08 9.34 -9.62
CA ARG A 116 8.71 8.83 -9.58
C ARG A 116 8.49 7.87 -8.41
N MET A 117 9.36 6.87 -8.24
CA MET A 117 9.25 5.90 -7.15
C MET A 117 9.37 6.58 -5.77
N ASN A 118 10.28 7.55 -5.65
CA ASN A 118 10.43 8.33 -4.43
C ASN A 118 9.23 9.26 -4.17
N ALA A 119 8.61 9.82 -5.21
CA ALA A 119 7.40 10.62 -5.09
C ALA A 119 6.21 9.76 -4.64
N ARG A 120 6.06 8.55 -5.21
CA ARG A 120 5.06 7.56 -4.81
C ARG A 120 5.21 7.14 -3.35
N ALA A 121 6.42 6.78 -2.92
CA ALA A 121 6.70 6.43 -1.52
C ALA A 121 6.41 7.59 -0.55
N LEU A 122 6.77 8.81 -0.95
CA LEU A 122 6.54 10.01 -0.13
C LEU A 122 5.06 10.35 -0.02
N ARG A 123 4.30 10.22 -1.11
CA ARG A 123 2.84 10.41 -1.08
C ARG A 123 2.14 9.42 -0.16
N SER A 124 2.52 8.13 -0.22
CA SER A 124 2.05 7.13 0.75
C SER A 124 2.41 7.52 2.18
N THR A 125 3.65 7.97 2.42
CA THR A 125 4.07 8.41 3.77
C THR A 125 3.26 9.61 4.27
N ILE A 126 2.97 10.58 3.39
CA ILE A 126 2.11 11.73 3.70
C ILE A 126 0.71 11.26 4.09
N ARG A 127 0.10 10.32 3.33
CA ARG A 127 -1.21 9.72 3.69
C ARG A 127 -1.20 9.12 5.10
N HIS A 128 -0.21 8.27 5.40
CA HIS A 128 -0.09 7.66 6.72
C HIS A 128 0.08 8.72 7.82
N ALA A 129 0.88 9.76 7.57
CA ALA A 129 1.08 10.85 8.52
C ALA A 129 -0.19 11.68 8.75
N LEU A 130 -1.00 11.92 7.71
CA LEU A 130 -2.30 12.59 7.82
C LEU A 130 -3.31 11.76 8.61
N GLN A 131 -3.36 10.45 8.38
CA GLN A 131 -4.19 9.53 9.17
C GLN A 131 -3.80 9.59 10.65
N ALA A 132 -2.50 9.47 10.96
CA ALA A 132 -1.98 9.61 12.32
C ALA A 132 -2.36 10.96 12.95
N HIS A 133 -2.15 12.06 12.22
CA HIS A 133 -2.54 13.41 12.66
C HIS A 133 -4.05 13.50 12.97
N LYS A 134 -4.91 12.90 12.14
CA LYS A 134 -6.37 12.85 12.38
C LYS A 134 -6.71 12.06 13.65
N PHE A 135 -6.03 10.94 13.92
CA PHE A 135 -6.23 10.17 15.15
C PHE A 135 -5.75 10.93 16.39
N GLU A 136 -4.56 11.54 16.32
CA GLU A 136 -3.98 12.36 17.39
C GLU A 136 -4.89 13.55 17.73
N ARG A 137 -5.38 14.27 16.70
CA ARG A 137 -6.32 15.37 16.86
C ARG A 137 -7.64 14.92 17.48
N ARG A 138 -8.21 13.78 17.04
CA ARG A 138 -9.41 13.21 17.67
C ARG A 138 -9.18 12.81 19.13
N LYS A 139 -8.00 12.31 19.47
CA LYS A 139 -7.63 11.98 20.86
C LYS A 139 -7.60 13.26 21.72
N LEU A 140 -7.01 14.33 21.19
CA LEU A 140 -7.00 15.65 21.84
C LEU A 140 -8.42 16.20 22.03
N GLU A 141 -9.26 16.13 20.98
CA GLU A 141 -10.66 16.59 21.05
C GLU A 141 -11.48 15.81 22.08
N ARG A 142 -11.31 14.47 22.15
CA ARG A 142 -11.96 13.64 23.17
C ARG A 142 -11.48 13.96 24.57
N ALA A 143 -10.17 14.11 24.76
CA ALA A 143 -9.60 14.49 26.05
C ALA A 143 -10.15 15.85 26.50
N TYR A 144 -10.19 16.83 25.59
CA TYR A 144 -10.73 18.16 25.85
C TYR A 144 -12.23 18.14 26.16
N ARG A 145 -13.05 17.38 25.41
CA ARG A 145 -14.48 17.20 25.71
C ARG A 145 -14.70 16.53 27.07
N ASN A 146 -13.92 15.49 27.37
CA ASN A 146 -13.99 14.80 28.65
C ASN A 146 -13.52 15.69 29.81
N GLN A 147 -12.62 16.64 29.56
CA GLN A 147 -12.16 17.63 30.53
C GLN A 147 -13.20 18.74 30.76
N ILE A 148 -13.84 19.26 29.69
CA ILE A 148 -14.98 20.19 29.82
C ILE A 148 -16.11 19.54 30.64
N MET A 149 -16.34 18.24 30.44
CA MET A 149 -17.35 17.48 31.18
C MET A 149 -16.93 17.11 32.63
N ARG A 150 -15.65 17.31 33.01
CA ARG A 150 -15.08 17.00 34.35
C ARG A 150 -14.74 18.25 35.19
N GLU A 151 -15.28 19.41 34.83
CA GLU A 151 -15.20 20.70 35.56
C GLU A 151 -13.86 21.46 35.44
N LEU A 152 -13.96 22.80 35.36
CA LEU A 152 -13.19 23.87 36.04
C LEU A 152 -11.74 23.69 36.61
N CYS A 153 -11.04 22.57 36.43
CA CYS A 153 -9.75 22.30 37.05
C CYS A 153 -8.69 21.80 36.04
N HIS A 154 -7.56 22.53 36.02
CA HIS A 154 -6.25 22.16 35.45
C HIS A 154 -6.07 22.17 33.92
N ALA A 155 -5.87 23.37 33.36
CA ALA A 155 -5.44 23.61 31.97
C ALA A 155 -4.04 23.05 31.58
N LYS A 156 -3.41 22.17 32.38
CA LYS A 156 -2.01 21.76 32.22
C LYS A 156 -1.79 20.39 31.54
N ASP A 157 -2.82 19.55 31.41
CA ASP A 157 -2.62 18.14 31.02
C ASP A 157 -2.63 17.83 29.51
N HIS A 158 -2.70 18.85 28.65
CA HIS A 158 -2.80 18.63 27.19
C HIS A 158 -1.72 19.33 26.36
N ALA A 159 -0.73 19.96 27.01
CA ALA A 159 0.40 20.59 26.33
C ALA A 159 1.18 19.59 25.47
N GLN A 160 1.47 18.40 26.00
CA GLN A 160 2.20 17.35 25.28
C GLN A 160 1.47 16.86 24.03
N THR A 161 0.15 16.64 24.10
CA THR A 161 -0.65 16.19 22.95
C THR A 161 -0.80 17.31 21.92
N LYS A 162 -0.99 18.55 22.37
CA LYS A 162 -1.00 19.73 21.50
C LYS A 162 0.34 19.88 20.76
N ASP A 163 1.46 19.75 21.46
CA ASP A 163 2.79 19.84 20.87
C ASP A 163 3.05 18.74 19.85
N LEU A 164 2.59 17.51 20.11
CA LEU A 164 2.68 16.40 19.16
C LEU A 164 1.93 16.71 17.86
N VAL A 165 0.70 17.23 17.96
CA VAL A 165 -0.10 17.64 16.79
C VAL A 165 0.64 18.70 15.96
N HIS A 166 1.16 19.75 16.59
CA HIS A 166 1.89 20.81 15.88
C HIS A 166 3.21 20.31 15.27
N ARG A 167 3.94 19.43 15.96
CA ARG A 167 5.16 18.81 15.41
C ARG A 167 4.82 17.97 14.18
N ARG A 168 3.73 17.19 14.25
CA ARG A 168 3.26 16.37 13.13
C ARG A 168 2.89 17.23 11.92
N GLU A 169 2.16 18.32 12.13
CA GLU A 169 1.78 19.29 11.10
C GLU A 169 3.01 19.87 10.38
N LYS A 170 4.03 20.28 11.15
CA LYS A 170 5.31 20.75 10.61
C LYS A 170 6.02 19.68 9.78
N THR A 171 6.07 18.44 10.28
CA THR A 171 6.66 17.31 9.54
C THR A 171 5.92 17.02 8.24
N ILE A 172 4.59 16.99 8.26
CA ILE A 172 3.76 16.77 7.06
C ILE A 172 4.01 17.88 6.04
N THR A 173 4.04 19.14 6.49
CA THR A 173 4.33 20.29 5.61
C THR A 173 5.72 20.16 4.96
N ALA A 174 6.73 19.73 5.71
CA ALA A 174 8.07 19.49 5.16
C ALA A 174 8.09 18.35 4.13
N GLN A 175 7.36 17.25 4.40
CA GLN A 175 7.21 16.14 3.46
C GLN A 175 6.51 16.58 2.16
N VAL A 176 5.47 17.39 2.26
CA VAL A 176 4.74 17.95 1.11
C VAL A 176 5.64 18.84 0.25
N LYS A 177 6.47 19.70 0.88
CA LYS A 177 7.47 20.48 0.15
C LYS A 177 8.43 19.59 -0.61
N LYS A 178 8.96 18.54 0.03
CA LYS A 178 9.87 17.56 -0.61
C LYS A 178 9.19 16.78 -1.74
N PHE A 179 7.89 16.51 -1.62
CA PHE A 179 7.11 15.89 -2.69
C PHE A 179 6.99 16.83 -3.89
N ASN A 180 6.60 18.09 -3.67
CA ASN A 180 6.46 19.07 -4.73
C ASN A 180 7.80 19.34 -5.45
N THR A 181 8.93 19.35 -4.75
CA THR A 181 10.25 19.47 -5.40
C THR A 181 10.60 18.27 -6.28
N LEU A 182 10.18 17.06 -5.90
CA LEU A 182 10.33 15.88 -6.77
C LEU A 182 9.46 16.00 -8.02
N VAL A 183 8.23 16.51 -7.90
CA VAL A 183 7.36 16.77 -9.05
C VAL A 183 7.98 17.80 -10.00
N ASP A 184 8.59 18.86 -9.47
CA ASP A 184 9.32 19.86 -10.27
C ASP A 184 10.55 19.26 -10.96
N HIS A 185 11.28 18.39 -10.27
CA HIS A 185 12.40 17.66 -10.84
C HIS A 185 11.95 16.74 -11.98
N MET A 186 10.84 16.02 -11.80
CA MET A 186 10.24 15.18 -12.85
C MET A 186 9.78 16.01 -14.05
N ALA A 187 9.18 17.18 -13.83
CA ALA A 187 8.78 18.09 -14.90
C ALA A 187 10.01 18.59 -15.70
N THR A 188 11.12 18.86 -15.00
CA THR A 188 12.38 19.24 -15.64
C THR A 188 12.96 18.11 -16.49
N LEU A 189 12.99 16.88 -15.96
CA LEU A 189 13.46 15.70 -16.70
C LEU A 189 12.56 15.38 -17.90
N ALA A 190 11.25 15.60 -17.78
CA ALA A 190 10.31 15.43 -18.88
C ALA A 190 10.58 16.42 -20.01
N ARG A 191 10.85 17.70 -19.69
CA ARG A 191 11.26 18.70 -20.70
C ARG A 191 12.58 18.36 -21.38
N GLN A 192 13.50 17.68 -20.68
CA GLN A 192 14.77 17.21 -21.22
C GLN A 192 14.63 15.93 -22.08
N GLY A 193 13.43 15.40 -22.29
CA GLY A 193 13.22 14.16 -23.04
C GLY A 193 13.67 12.88 -22.31
N LYS A 194 14.03 12.99 -21.02
CA LYS A 194 14.45 11.85 -20.18
C LYS A 194 13.28 11.08 -19.57
N LYS A 195 12.05 11.47 -19.89
CA LYS A 195 10.84 10.75 -19.48
C LYS A 195 10.69 9.51 -20.38
N PRO A 196 10.58 8.30 -19.82
CA PRO A 196 10.24 7.10 -20.58
C PRO A 196 8.97 7.33 -21.43
N THR A 197 9.00 6.97 -22.73
CA THR A 197 7.84 6.98 -23.64
C THR A 197 6.63 6.19 -23.09
N GLY A 198 5.76 6.86 -22.34
CA GLY A 198 4.62 6.22 -21.70
C GLY A 198 3.48 7.21 -21.45
N ARG A 199 2.29 6.65 -21.28
CA ARG A 199 1.03 7.42 -21.12
C ARG A 199 0.89 8.12 -19.77
N ALA A 200 1.74 7.79 -18.79
CA ALA A 200 1.59 8.34 -17.44
C ALA A 200 1.82 9.87 -17.44
N PRO A 201 0.85 10.69 -17.01
CA PRO A 201 1.04 12.13 -16.90
C PRO A 201 2.05 12.47 -15.78
N LEU A 202 2.41 13.75 -15.66
CA LEU A 202 3.19 14.21 -14.50
C LEU A 202 2.31 14.16 -13.24
N PRO A 203 2.89 13.83 -12.06
CA PRO A 203 2.14 13.85 -10.81
C PRO A 203 1.61 15.24 -10.47
N ARG A 204 0.48 15.30 -9.76
CA ARG A 204 -0.11 16.57 -9.29
C ARG A 204 0.59 17.04 -8.02
N LYS A 205 0.87 18.34 -7.94
CA LYS A 205 1.41 18.95 -6.72
C LYS A 205 0.35 19.00 -5.62
N LEU A 206 0.80 18.91 -4.38
CA LEU A 206 -0.06 18.98 -3.20
C LEU A 206 -0.08 20.41 -2.63
N ASP A 207 -1.26 20.90 -2.28
CA ASP A 207 -1.43 22.18 -1.57
C ASP A 207 -1.38 21.96 -0.05
N PRO A 208 -0.31 22.41 0.64
CA PRO A 208 -0.16 22.25 2.09
C PRO A 208 -1.28 22.92 2.89
N LYS A 209 -1.94 23.96 2.35
CA LYS A 209 -3.01 24.69 3.06
C LYS A 209 -4.34 23.92 3.07
N LYS A 210 -4.58 23.08 2.06
CA LYS A 210 -5.80 22.27 1.96
C LYS A 210 -5.68 20.95 2.73
N LEU A 211 -4.48 20.38 2.81
CA LEU A 211 -4.18 19.09 3.42
C LEU A 211 -4.70 18.90 4.87
N PHE A 212 -4.74 19.96 5.68
CA PHE A 212 -5.18 19.87 7.08
C PHE A 212 -6.69 20.08 7.27
N ARG A 213 -7.42 20.42 6.20
CA ARG A 213 -8.89 20.43 6.22
C ARG A 213 -9.45 19.01 6.30
N LEU A 214 -8.66 18.00 5.89
CA LEU A 214 -8.93 16.57 6.02
C LEU A 214 -10.29 16.20 5.42
N ASP A 215 -10.61 16.81 4.29
CA ASP A 215 -11.83 16.50 3.55
C ASP A 215 -11.66 15.15 2.83
N VAL A 216 -12.76 14.40 2.69
CA VAL A 216 -12.75 13.10 2.04
C VAL A 216 -12.38 13.24 0.56
N ASP A 217 -12.72 14.38 -0.03
CA ASP A 217 -12.47 14.72 -1.44
C ASP A 217 -11.10 15.38 -1.69
N ASP A 218 -10.25 15.51 -0.67
CA ASP A 218 -8.92 16.10 -0.86
C ASP A 218 -8.09 15.26 -1.86
N GLU A 219 -7.38 15.95 -2.77
CA GLU A 219 -6.57 15.34 -3.84
C GLU A 219 -5.53 14.31 -3.35
N ILE A 220 -5.19 14.33 -2.07
CA ILE A 220 -4.26 13.37 -1.45
C ILE A 220 -4.86 11.96 -1.30
N TRP A 221 -6.18 11.84 -1.20
CA TRP A 221 -6.90 10.58 -1.03
C TRP A 221 -7.28 9.93 -2.37
N GLN A 222 -7.30 10.69 -3.46
CA GLN A 222 -7.53 10.17 -4.80
C GLN A 222 -6.25 9.53 -5.38
N ASP A 223 -6.39 8.54 -6.24
CA ASP A 223 -5.25 8.01 -6.99
C ASP A 223 -4.69 9.08 -7.92
N ASP A 224 -3.37 9.30 -7.87
CA ASP A 224 -2.69 10.23 -8.75
C ASP A 224 -2.38 9.53 -10.10
N PRO A 225 -2.96 9.98 -11.23
CA PRO A 225 -2.74 9.32 -12.52
C PRO A 225 -1.27 9.29 -12.95
N GLY A 226 -0.45 10.24 -12.49
CA GLY A 226 0.97 10.33 -12.80
C GLY A 226 1.87 9.45 -11.93
N LEU A 227 1.34 8.83 -10.88
CA LEU A 227 2.06 7.91 -10.00
C LEU A 227 1.54 6.46 -10.08
N GLY A 228 0.58 6.18 -10.95
CA GLY A 228 -0.08 4.88 -11.10
C GLY A 228 -0.96 4.51 -9.91
N GLN A 229 -1.67 3.39 -9.98
CA GLN A 229 -2.57 2.92 -8.91
C GLN A 229 -1.82 2.81 -7.58
N GLN A 230 -2.21 3.57 -6.56
CA GLN A 230 -1.45 3.68 -5.31
C GLN A 230 -2.02 2.73 -4.26
N ASN A 231 -2.02 1.42 -4.57
CA ASN A 231 -2.47 0.29 -3.74
C ASN A 231 -2.79 0.66 -2.28
N ASP A 232 -4.00 1.16 -2.04
CA ASP A 232 -4.55 1.29 -0.70
C ASP A 232 -5.21 -0.03 -0.24
N GLY A 233 -5.04 -1.09 -1.04
CA GLY A 233 -5.55 -2.44 -0.77
C GLY A 233 -7.07 -2.53 -0.91
N GLU A 234 -7.58 -3.75 -0.89
CA GLU A 234 -9.00 -3.95 -0.61
C GLU A 234 -9.25 -3.55 0.84
N VAL A 235 -10.29 -2.76 1.07
CA VAL A 235 -10.59 -2.24 2.40
C VAL A 235 -10.98 -3.42 3.29
N ALA A 236 -10.14 -3.73 4.27
CA ALA A 236 -10.32 -4.90 5.11
C ALA A 236 -11.65 -4.87 5.88
N ARG A 237 -12.23 -6.04 6.17
CA ARG A 237 -13.55 -6.16 6.80
C ARG A 237 -13.58 -5.48 8.17
N TRP A 238 -12.52 -5.57 8.96
CA TRP A 238 -12.40 -4.83 10.22
C TRP A 238 -12.49 -3.30 10.08
N GLN A 239 -12.28 -2.74 8.89
CA GLN A 239 -12.45 -1.30 8.61
C GLN A 239 -13.87 -0.92 8.18
N ILE A 240 -14.65 -1.82 7.56
CA ILE A 240 -15.99 -1.51 7.04
C ILE A 240 -17.08 -2.09 7.95
N ASP A 241 -17.00 -3.37 8.26
CA ASP A 241 -18.07 -4.14 8.88
C ASP A 241 -18.25 -3.78 10.37
N PRO A 242 -19.38 -3.14 10.75
CA PRO A 242 -19.65 -2.77 12.13
C PRO A 242 -19.79 -3.98 13.08
N GLN A 243 -20.17 -5.15 12.58
CA GLN A 243 -20.25 -6.37 13.38
C GLN A 243 -18.86 -6.91 13.68
N VAL A 244 -17.95 -6.92 12.70
CA VAL A 244 -16.54 -7.32 12.91
C VAL A 244 -15.87 -6.37 13.90
N LYS A 245 -16.05 -5.05 13.76
CA LYS A 245 -15.50 -4.07 14.72
C LYS A 245 -15.94 -4.31 16.16
N ARG A 246 -17.25 -4.46 16.37
CA ARG A 246 -17.81 -4.73 17.71
C ARG A 246 -17.36 -6.09 18.23
N GLY A 247 -17.30 -7.10 17.35
CA GLY A 247 -16.83 -8.44 17.67
C GLY A 247 -15.37 -8.46 18.13
N ILE A 248 -14.47 -7.74 17.46
CA ILE A 248 -13.06 -7.62 17.86
C ILE A 248 -12.96 -7.00 19.27
N ILE A 249 -13.72 -5.94 19.56
CA ILE A 249 -13.71 -5.30 20.88
C ILE A 249 -14.14 -6.30 21.95
N ALA A 250 -15.26 -6.99 21.75
CA ALA A 250 -15.76 -7.99 22.70
C ALA A 250 -14.80 -9.18 22.87
N LEU A 251 -14.14 -9.62 21.81
CA LEU A 251 -13.10 -10.65 21.86
C LEU A 251 -11.90 -10.22 22.72
N LEU A 252 -11.41 -9.00 22.52
CA LEU A 252 -10.29 -8.46 23.29
C LEU A 252 -10.63 -8.27 24.76
N GLU A 253 -11.86 -7.84 25.06
CA GLU A 253 -12.37 -7.73 26.43
C GLU A 253 -12.45 -9.11 27.10
N LYS A 254 -13.02 -10.11 26.42
CA LYS A 254 -13.04 -11.50 26.90
C LYS A 254 -11.63 -12.02 27.20
N ARG A 255 -10.66 -11.83 26.28
CA ARG A 255 -9.26 -12.24 26.47
C ARG A 255 -8.62 -11.57 27.68
N ARG A 256 -8.89 -10.28 27.86
CA ARG A 256 -8.40 -9.54 29.02
C ARG A 256 -8.98 -10.10 30.32
N CYS A 257 -10.28 -10.38 30.37
CA CYS A 257 -10.92 -10.98 31.54
C CYS A 257 -10.42 -12.40 31.86
N THR A 258 -9.85 -13.12 30.89
CA THR A 258 -9.22 -14.43 31.14
C THR A 258 -7.75 -14.33 31.56
N GLU A 259 -7.10 -13.19 31.29
CA GLU A 259 -5.72 -12.93 31.69
C GLU A 259 -5.61 -12.36 33.12
N GLU A 260 -6.61 -11.59 33.56
CA GLU A 260 -6.75 -11.03 34.92
C GLU A 260 -7.24 -12.09 35.94
#